data_AF-A0A0J6V7I1-F1
#
_entry.id   AF-A0A0J6V7I1-F1
#
_cell.length_a   1.000
_cell.length_b   1.000
_cell.length_c   1.000
_cell.angle_alpha   90.00
_cell.angle_beta   90.00
_cell.angle_gamma   90.00
#
_symmetry.space_group_name_H-M   'P 1'
#
loop_
_entity.id
_entity.type
_entity.pdbx_description
1 polymer ?
#
loop_
_entity_poly.entity_id
_entity_poly.type
_entity_poly.pdbx_seq_one_letter_code
_entity_poly.pdbx_strand_id
1 'polypeptide(L)'
;MGGRVGADTLTGGAWADIVAFDALRDSPLAARDTIVGFDPLADRLDLRGVDANRLAGDQAFVVMGNRVFDGRPGELRNDGGALRGNVNGDKATDFAVTLLHRPALTARSIWL
;
A
#
# COMPACT_ATOMS: atom_id res chain seq x y z
N MET A 1 8.67 -10.91 -0.19
CA MET A 1 9.02 -9.88 -1.18
C MET A 1 8.81 -8.52 -0.52
N GLY A 2 9.41 -7.44 -0.99
CA GLY A 2 9.14 -6.12 -0.41
C GLY A 2 9.65 -4.99 -1.27
N GLY A 3 9.03 -3.83 -1.14
CA GLY A 3 9.47 -2.64 -1.82
C GLY A 3 10.76 -2.13 -1.22
N ARG A 4 11.69 -1.73 -2.08
CA ARG A 4 12.91 -1.05 -1.65
C ARG A 4 12.87 0.35 -2.23
N VAL A 5 13.81 1.19 -1.83
CA VAL A 5 13.94 2.52 -2.44
C VAL A 5 14.12 2.37 -3.96
N GLY A 6 13.15 2.87 -4.71
CA GLY A 6 13.13 2.74 -6.17
C GLY A 6 11.73 2.40 -6.66
N ALA A 7 11.57 2.28 -7.98
CA ALA A 7 10.35 1.75 -8.59
C ALA A 7 10.60 0.29 -8.95
N ASP A 8 10.14 -0.63 -8.09
CA ASP A 8 10.37 -2.06 -8.26
C ASP A 8 9.21 -2.76 -8.96
N THR A 9 9.53 -3.85 -9.68
CA THR A 9 8.52 -4.82 -10.15
C THR A 9 8.60 -6.05 -9.26
N LEU A 10 7.58 -6.23 -8.42
CA LEU A 10 7.52 -7.32 -7.44
C LEU A 10 6.61 -8.42 -7.97
N THR A 11 7.19 -9.54 -8.39
CA THR A 11 6.41 -10.64 -8.99
C THR A 11 6.16 -11.73 -7.96
N GLY A 12 4.88 -12.01 -7.68
CA GLY A 12 4.47 -13.15 -6.86
C GLY A 12 4.66 -14.49 -7.59
N GLY A 13 4.92 -15.55 -6.85
CA GLY A 13 5.04 -16.92 -7.36
C GLY A 13 3.75 -17.73 -7.19
N ALA A 14 3.81 -19.03 -7.47
CA ALA A 14 2.85 -19.94 -6.83
C ALA A 14 3.15 -19.90 -5.32
N TRP A 15 2.13 -20.00 -4.45
CA TRP A 15 2.15 -19.86 -2.97
C TRP A 15 1.66 -18.51 -2.46
N ALA A 16 1.31 -18.47 -1.16
CA ALA A 16 0.88 -17.25 -0.48
C ALA A 16 2.08 -16.34 -0.21
N ASP A 17 2.17 -15.26 -0.98
CA ASP A 17 3.25 -14.28 -0.88
C ASP A 17 2.91 -13.14 0.08
N ILE A 18 3.93 -12.69 0.82
CA ILE A 18 3.87 -11.45 1.59
C ILE A 18 4.74 -10.42 0.88
N VAL A 19 4.13 -9.30 0.52
CA VAL A 19 4.81 -8.11 0.00
C VAL A 19 4.79 -7.04 1.10
N ALA A 20 5.93 -6.85 1.75
CA ALA A 20 6.08 -5.95 2.88
C ALA A 20 6.67 -4.59 2.47
N PHE A 21 6.19 -3.54 3.13
CA PHE A 21 6.73 -2.18 3.05
C PHE A 21 6.97 -1.70 4.48
N ASP A 22 8.17 -1.18 4.74
CA ASP A 22 8.64 -0.79 6.07
C ASP A 22 8.78 0.74 6.20
N ALA A 23 8.58 1.49 5.11
CA ALA A 23 8.57 2.95 5.13
C ALA A 23 7.89 3.54 3.89
N LEU A 24 7.50 4.82 3.98
CA LEU A 24 6.96 5.58 2.83
C LEU A 24 7.90 5.62 1.62
N ARG A 25 9.21 5.62 1.89
CA ARG A 25 10.26 5.69 0.87
C ARG A 25 10.42 4.40 0.06
N ASP A 26 9.81 3.31 0.51
CA ASP A 26 9.87 2.03 -0.17
C ASP A 26 8.95 2.01 -1.39
N SER A 27 7.95 2.89 -1.46
CA SER A 27 7.06 3.00 -2.61
C SER A 27 6.37 4.37 -2.69
N PRO A 28 7.12 5.48 -2.79
CA PRO A 28 6.55 6.82 -2.90
C PRO A 28 5.86 6.99 -4.26
N LEU A 29 4.93 7.95 -4.39
CA LEU A 29 4.16 8.12 -5.64
C LEU A 29 5.03 8.18 -6.92
N ALA A 30 6.16 8.88 -6.84
CA ALA A 30 7.08 9.08 -7.97
C ALA A 30 7.89 7.82 -8.33
N ALA A 31 8.07 6.91 -7.39
CA ALA A 31 8.80 5.66 -7.55
C ALA A 31 7.98 4.52 -6.91
N ARG A 32 6.73 4.41 -7.33
CA ARG A 32 5.83 3.40 -6.77
C ARG A 32 6.14 2.03 -7.37
N ASP A 33 6.00 1.01 -6.54
CA ASP A 33 6.15 -0.36 -6.96
C ASP A 33 4.95 -0.85 -7.76
N THR A 34 5.24 -1.80 -8.65
CA THR A 34 4.24 -2.55 -9.40
C THR A 34 4.33 -4.01 -9.02
N ILE A 35 3.25 -4.55 -8.46
CA ILE A 35 3.14 -5.95 -8.10
C ILE A 35 2.46 -6.72 -9.23
N VAL A 36 3.10 -7.79 -9.68
CA VAL A 36 2.61 -8.66 -10.75
C VAL A 36 2.15 -9.98 -10.16
N GLY A 37 0.94 -10.41 -10.54
CA GLY A 37 0.41 -11.72 -10.16
C GLY A 37 -0.20 -11.81 -8.75
N PHE A 38 -0.54 -10.67 -8.12
CA PHE A 38 -1.13 -10.67 -6.77
C PHE A 38 -2.48 -11.39 -6.72
N ASP A 39 -2.57 -12.47 -5.94
CA ASP A 39 -3.80 -13.18 -5.61
C ASP A 39 -4.37 -12.66 -4.28
N PRO A 40 -5.48 -11.90 -4.26
CA PRO A 40 -6.04 -11.34 -3.02
C PRO A 40 -6.60 -12.40 -2.05
N LEU A 41 -6.72 -13.66 -2.46
CA LEU A 41 -7.12 -14.76 -1.57
C LEU A 41 -5.91 -15.36 -0.84
N ALA A 42 -4.77 -15.50 -1.53
CA ALA A 42 -3.55 -16.09 -0.99
C ALA A 42 -2.58 -15.05 -0.41
N ASP A 43 -2.35 -13.96 -1.13
CA ASP A 43 -1.27 -13.01 -0.88
C ASP A 43 -1.67 -11.89 0.08
N ARG A 44 -0.65 -11.26 0.68
CA ARG A 44 -0.80 -10.18 1.65
C ARG A 44 0.11 -9.01 1.30
N LEU A 45 -0.47 -7.81 1.30
CA LEU A 45 0.27 -6.55 1.42
C LEU A 45 0.46 -6.26 2.89
N ASP A 46 1.70 -6.23 3.35
CA ASP A 46 2.04 -5.90 4.74
C ASP A 46 2.51 -4.45 4.82
N LEU A 47 1.67 -3.59 5.40
CA LEU A 47 1.95 -2.17 5.60
C LEU A 47 2.16 -1.81 7.07
N ARG A 48 2.25 -2.82 7.95
CA ARG A 48 2.44 -2.61 9.40
C ARG A 48 3.74 -1.92 9.75
N GLY A 49 4.72 -1.88 8.84
CA GLY A 49 5.96 -1.14 9.05
C GLY A 49 5.89 0.31 8.56
N VAL A 50 4.83 0.70 7.84
CA VAL A 50 4.70 2.06 7.31
C VAL A 50 3.95 2.93 8.32
N ASP A 51 4.68 3.85 8.94
CA ASP A 51 4.07 4.88 9.77
C ASP A 51 3.13 5.77 8.94
N ALA A 52 1.83 5.64 9.18
CA ALA A 52 0.77 6.29 8.43
C ALA A 52 0.51 7.74 8.87
N ASN A 53 1.15 8.27 9.90
CA ASN A 53 1.06 9.71 10.21
C ASN A 53 2.38 10.29 10.75
N ARG A 54 2.38 11.55 11.21
CA ARG A 54 3.59 12.24 11.72
C ARG A 54 3.63 12.36 13.25
N LEU A 55 2.76 11.63 13.94
CA LEU A 55 2.78 11.58 15.39
C LEU A 55 3.89 10.63 15.86
N ALA A 56 4.26 10.73 17.13
CA ALA A 56 5.28 9.85 17.68
C ALA A 56 4.74 8.42 17.80
N GLY A 57 5.44 7.46 17.20
CA GLY A 57 5.08 6.05 17.23
C GLY A 57 5.04 5.47 15.83
N ASP A 58 4.35 4.34 15.69
CA ASP A 58 4.02 3.73 14.41
C ASP A 58 2.50 3.61 14.33
N GLN A 59 1.91 4.25 13.33
CA GLN A 59 0.47 4.39 13.22
C GLN A 59 -0.04 3.61 12.02
N ALA A 60 -0.98 2.70 12.26
CA ALA A 60 -1.64 1.96 11.20
C ALA A 60 -2.46 2.88 10.29
N PHE A 61 -2.53 2.53 9.01
CA PHE A 61 -3.46 3.17 8.08
C PHE A 61 -4.93 2.93 8.45
N VAL A 62 -5.78 3.86 8.06
CA VAL A 62 -7.25 3.75 8.11
C VAL A 62 -7.78 3.50 6.70
N VAL A 63 -8.41 2.34 6.49
CA VAL A 63 -8.96 1.97 5.17
C VAL A 63 -10.24 2.75 4.89
N MET A 64 -10.21 3.53 3.82
CA MET A 64 -11.32 4.35 3.33
C MET A 64 -12.08 3.69 2.17
N GLY A 65 -11.61 2.54 1.69
CA GLY A 65 -12.15 1.88 0.50
C GLY A 65 -11.77 2.65 -0.77
N ASN A 66 -12.73 2.93 -1.64
CA ASN A 66 -12.52 3.65 -2.92
C ASN A 66 -12.83 5.15 -2.84
N ARG A 67 -13.10 5.67 -1.63
CA ARG A 67 -13.37 7.10 -1.41
C ARG A 67 -12.14 7.95 -1.70
N VAL A 68 -12.36 9.22 -2.05
CA VAL A 68 -11.29 10.23 -2.09
C VAL A 68 -10.79 10.54 -0.69
N PHE A 69 -9.55 11.03 -0.57
CA PHE A 69 -8.98 11.44 0.71
C PHE A 69 -9.80 12.59 1.32
N ASP A 70 -10.17 12.46 2.58
CA ASP A 70 -10.89 13.50 3.32
C ASP A 70 -9.91 14.53 3.92
N GLY A 71 -8.61 14.25 3.89
CA GLY A 71 -7.56 15.13 4.41
C GLY A 71 -7.18 14.81 5.85
N ARG A 72 -7.46 13.59 6.30
CA ARG A 72 -6.97 13.09 7.59
C ARG A 72 -5.66 12.35 7.37
N PRO A 73 -4.63 12.57 8.19
CA PRO A 73 -3.43 11.75 8.20
C PRO A 73 -3.78 10.26 8.37
N GLY A 74 -3.08 9.40 7.65
CA GLY A 74 -3.20 7.94 7.73
C GLY A 74 -4.33 7.33 6.90
N GLU A 75 -4.93 8.08 5.98
CA GLU A 75 -5.96 7.53 5.09
C GLU A 75 -5.35 6.61 4.02
N LEU A 76 -5.96 5.45 3.80
CA LEU A 76 -5.59 4.47 2.76
C LEU A 76 -6.78 4.16 1.85
N ARG A 77 -6.60 4.29 0.54
CA ARG A 77 -7.64 4.01 -0.45
C ARG A 77 -7.18 3.03 -1.54
N ASN A 78 -8.13 2.25 -2.06
CA ASN A 78 -7.98 1.48 -3.28
C ASN A 78 -8.58 2.26 -4.46
N ASP A 79 -7.72 2.68 -5.37
CA ASP A 79 -8.01 3.47 -6.56
C ASP A 79 -8.01 2.60 -7.82
N GLY A 80 -8.84 1.56 -7.83
CA GLY A 80 -9.00 0.68 -8.99
C GLY A 80 -7.74 -0.12 -9.33
N GLY A 81 -7.11 -0.72 -8.33
CA GLY A 81 -5.87 -1.50 -8.47
C GLY A 81 -4.61 -0.71 -8.15
N ALA A 82 -4.73 0.48 -7.58
CA ALA A 82 -3.63 1.16 -6.91
C ALA A 82 -4.00 1.40 -5.44
N LEU A 83 -3.19 0.92 -4.51
CA LEU A 83 -3.34 1.23 -3.10
C LEU A 83 -2.58 2.53 -2.83
N ARG A 84 -3.24 3.54 -2.24
CA ARG A 84 -2.67 4.88 -2.05
C ARG A 84 -2.86 5.33 -0.61
N GLY A 85 -1.78 5.79 0.02
CA GLY A 85 -1.77 6.35 1.37
C GLY A 85 -1.56 7.86 1.36
N ASN A 86 -2.29 8.58 2.21
CA ASN A 86 -2.11 10.00 2.55
C ASN A 86 -1.68 10.07 4.03
N VAL A 87 -0.41 10.31 4.27
CA VAL A 87 0.20 10.31 5.60
C VAL A 87 0.21 11.68 6.23
N ASN A 88 0.33 12.73 5.42
CA ASN A 88 0.49 14.08 5.94
C ASN A 88 -0.84 14.86 6.07
N GLY A 89 -1.94 14.37 5.50
CA GLY A 89 -3.27 14.98 5.56
C GLY A 89 -3.57 16.00 4.45
N ASP A 90 -2.71 16.16 3.44
CA ASP A 90 -2.85 17.17 2.37
C ASP A 90 -3.76 16.74 1.20
N LYS A 91 -4.32 15.52 1.26
CA LYS A 91 -5.12 14.88 0.20
C LYS A 91 -4.32 14.47 -1.05
N ALA A 92 -3.01 14.58 -1.01
CA ALA A 92 -2.11 13.99 -1.99
C ALA A 92 -1.76 12.56 -1.58
N THR A 93 -1.16 11.83 -2.53
CA THR A 93 -0.68 10.47 -2.29
C THR A 93 0.79 10.54 -1.87
N ASP A 94 1.08 10.13 -0.64
CA ASP A 94 2.44 10.03 -0.10
C ASP A 94 3.06 8.65 -0.38
N PHE A 95 2.25 7.59 -0.28
CA PHE A 95 2.63 6.20 -0.53
C PHE A 95 1.73 5.59 -1.61
N ALA A 96 2.27 4.81 -2.54
CA ALA A 96 1.46 4.18 -3.58
C ALA A 96 2.01 2.81 -3.95
N VAL A 97 1.14 1.83 -4.19
CA VAL A 97 1.49 0.53 -4.78
C VAL A 97 0.53 0.24 -5.92
N THR A 98 1.03 -0.17 -7.07
CA THR A 98 0.22 -0.59 -8.22
C THR A 98 0.10 -2.11 -8.24
N LEU A 99 -1.12 -2.63 -8.34
CA LEU A 99 -1.40 -4.06 -8.52
C LEU A 99 -1.75 -4.29 -9.99
N LEU A 100 -0.88 -4.97 -10.73
CA LEU A 100 -1.12 -5.31 -12.12
C LEU A 100 -2.36 -6.19 -12.23
N HIS A 101 -3.14 -6.00 -13.30
CA HIS A 101 -4.45 -6.66 -13.51
C HIS A 101 -5.54 -6.31 -12.50
N ARG A 102 -5.27 -5.40 -11.54
CA ARG A 102 -6.26 -4.78 -10.65
C ARG A 102 -7.14 -5.79 -9.90
N PRO A 103 -6.53 -6.74 -9.16
CA PRO A 103 -7.29 -7.68 -8.35
C PRO A 103 -8.20 -6.94 -7.34
N ALA A 104 -9.34 -7.56 -7.02
CA ALA A 104 -10.23 -7.04 -6.00
C ALA A 104 -9.63 -7.27 -4.61
N LEU A 105 -9.06 -6.22 -4.02
CA LEU A 105 -8.54 -6.26 -2.66
C LEU A 105 -9.66 -6.50 -1.65
N THR A 106 -9.34 -7.26 -0.61
CA THR A 106 -10.22 -7.46 0.55
C THR A 106 -9.49 -6.99 1.81
N ALA A 107 -10.23 -6.82 2.91
CA ALA A 107 -9.58 -6.54 4.20
C ALA A 107 -8.60 -7.65 4.62
N ARG A 108 -8.74 -8.88 4.10
CA ARG A 108 -7.83 -9.98 4.41
C ARG A 108 -6.51 -9.88 3.67
N SER A 109 -6.47 -9.21 2.52
CA SER A 109 -5.26 -9.10 1.68
C SER A 109 -4.35 -7.93 2.08
N ILE A 110 -4.71 -7.18 3.14
CA ILE A 110 -3.95 -6.02 3.64
C ILE A 110 -3.74 -6.19 5.15
N TRP A 111 -2.49 -6.14 5.59
CA TRP A 111 -2.12 -6.08 7.01
C TRP A 111 -1.70 -4.67 7.35
N LEU A 112 -2.28 -4.13 8.43
CA LEU A 112 -2.14 -2.76 8.92
C LEU A 112 -1.82 -2.78 10.42
#